data_AF-A0A968LNW9-F1
#
_entry.id   AF-A0A968LNW9-F1
#
_cell.length_a   1.000
_cell.length_b   1.000
_cell.length_c   1.000
_cell.angle_alpha   90.00
_cell.angle_beta   90.00
_cell.angle_gamma   90.00
#
_symmetry.space_group_name_H-M   'P 1'
#
loop_
_entity.id
_entity.type
_entity.pdbx_description
1 polymer ?
#
loop_
_entity_poly.entity_id
_entity_poly.type
_entity_poly.pdbx_seq_one_letter_code
_entity_poly.pdbx_strand_id
1 'polypeptide(L)'
;MTDWTPERILALAPDSSSASSGKGLSARKSWVSVAKSGDILWGECQGSGKHPYQTRIDTTEPVFKCSCPSRKFPCKHGLGLFLLYASKPAEFSETVPPSWVAEWLEGRQNRAEKKAEKA
;
A
#
# COMPACT_ATOMS: atom_id res chain seq x y z
N MET A 1 12.62 -5.36 -12.84
CA MET A 1 11.78 -4.27 -12.33
C MET A 1 10.36 -4.53 -12.80
N THR A 2 9.46 -4.92 -11.90
CA THR A 2 8.06 -5.14 -12.27
C THR A 2 7.44 -3.78 -12.53
N ASP A 3 7.24 -3.45 -13.81
CA ASP A 3 6.75 -2.12 -14.23
C ASP A 3 5.25 -1.99 -13.93
N TRP A 4 4.88 -1.57 -12.72
CA TRP A 4 3.47 -1.45 -12.34
C TRP A 4 2.80 -0.31 -13.12
N THR A 5 1.96 -0.63 -14.10
CA THR A 5 1.16 0.36 -14.82
C THR A 5 -0.13 0.69 -14.07
N PRO A 6 -0.70 1.90 -14.25
CA PRO A 6 -1.98 2.26 -13.64
C PRO A 6 -3.10 1.26 -13.97
N GLU A 7 -3.13 0.74 -15.19
CA GLU A 7 -4.13 -0.25 -15.63
C GLU A 7 -4.01 -1.56 -14.85
N ARG A 8 -2.78 -2.08 -14.66
CA ARG A 8 -2.55 -3.29 -13.86
C ARG A 8 -2.96 -3.10 -12.41
N ILE A 9 -2.69 -1.92 -11.85
CA ILE A 9 -3.09 -1.60 -10.47
C ILE A 9 -4.60 -1.53 -10.34
N LEU A 10 -5.30 -0.92 -11.31
CA LEU A 10 -6.75 -0.81 -11.28
C LEU A 10 -7.44 -2.17 -11.44
N ALA A 11 -6.82 -3.10 -12.17
CA ALA A 11 -7.32 -4.48 -12.27
C ALA A 11 -7.27 -5.23 -10.93
N LEU A 12 -6.50 -4.78 -9.95
CA LEU A 12 -6.49 -5.33 -8.59
C LEU A 12 -7.69 -4.85 -7.76
N ALA A 13 -8.43 -3.82 -8.20
CA ALA A 13 -9.53 -3.28 -7.43
C ALA A 13 -10.66 -4.30 -7.26
N PRO A 14 -11.25 -4.44 -6.06
CA PRO A 14 -12.35 -5.38 -5.83
C PRO A 14 -13.65 -4.97 -6.52
N ASP A 15 -13.77 -3.70 -6.92
CA ASP A 15 -14.91 -3.14 -7.65
C ASP A 15 -14.56 -1.78 -8.26
N SER A 16 -15.41 -1.33 -9.20
CA SER A 16 -15.25 -0.06 -9.92
C SER A 16 -15.31 1.18 -9.00
N SER A 17 -16.06 1.14 -7.90
CA SER A 17 -16.13 2.24 -6.93
C SER A 17 -14.81 2.38 -6.16
N SER A 18 -14.19 1.25 -5.79
CA SER A 18 -12.87 1.22 -5.17
C SER A 18 -11.78 1.71 -6.13
N ALA A 19 -11.84 1.30 -7.40
CA ALA A 19 -10.94 1.78 -8.45
C ALA A 19 -11.04 3.30 -8.62
N SER A 20 -12.26 3.82 -8.75
CA SER A 20 -12.52 5.25 -8.94
C SER A 20 -12.09 6.07 -7.73
N SER A 21 -12.40 5.59 -6.52
CA SER A 21 -11.97 6.23 -5.27
C SER A 21 -10.46 6.19 -5.09
N GLY A 22 -9.80 5.11 -5.51
CA GLY A 22 -8.35 4.96 -5.48
C GLY A 22 -7.65 5.97 -6.40
N LYS A 23 -8.17 6.17 -7.62
CA LYS A 23 -7.69 7.23 -8.53
C LYS A 23 -7.75 8.61 -7.89
N GLY A 24 -8.81 8.93 -7.15
CA GLY A 24 -8.92 10.19 -6.40
C GLY A 24 -7.83 10.39 -5.34
N LEU A 25 -7.21 9.31 -4.86
CA LEU A 25 -6.15 9.32 -3.86
C LEU A 25 -4.75 9.17 -4.46
N SER A 26 -4.59 9.13 -5.80
CA SER A 26 -3.28 8.99 -6.44
C SER A 26 -2.48 10.30 -6.53
N ALA A 27 -2.93 11.36 -5.85
CA ALA A 27 -2.24 12.65 -5.80
C ALA A 27 -1.47 12.80 -4.48
N ARG A 28 -0.23 13.31 -4.54
CA ARG A 28 0.63 13.51 -3.35
C ARG A 28 -0.05 14.28 -2.22
N LYS A 29 -0.91 15.26 -2.55
CA LYS A 29 -1.66 16.08 -1.59
C LYS A 29 -2.62 15.30 -0.68
N SER A 30 -3.03 14.10 -1.10
CA SER A 30 -3.92 13.23 -0.30
C SER A 30 -3.16 12.50 0.81
N TRP A 31 -1.83 12.58 0.79
CA TRP A 31 -0.94 11.87 1.71
C TRP A 31 -0.20 12.86 2.59
N VAL A 32 -0.14 12.58 3.88
CA VAL A 32 0.72 13.29 4.83
C VAL A 32 2.18 12.92 4.53
N SER A 33 2.44 11.62 4.48
CA SER A 33 3.74 11.03 4.19
C SER A 33 3.61 9.90 3.17
N VAL A 34 4.64 9.74 2.34
CA VAL A 34 4.84 8.56 1.48
C VAL A 34 6.33 8.25 1.46
N ALA A 35 6.68 6.97 1.53
CA ALA A 35 8.07 6.51 1.49
C ALA A 35 8.12 5.05 1.03
N LYS A 36 9.33 4.60 0.70
CA LYS A 36 9.60 3.24 0.24
C LYS A 36 10.89 2.69 0.82
N SER A 37 11.04 1.37 0.77
CA SER A 37 12.29 0.65 0.98
C SER A 37 12.25 -0.61 0.12
N GLY A 38 13.07 -0.66 -0.93
CA GLY A 38 12.98 -1.72 -1.94
C GLY A 38 11.57 -1.79 -2.55
N ASP A 39 10.97 -2.99 -2.51
CA ASP A 39 9.63 -3.28 -3.03
C ASP A 39 8.50 -2.97 -2.03
N ILE A 40 8.83 -2.45 -0.85
CA ILE A 40 7.85 -2.09 0.18
C ILE A 40 7.54 -0.60 0.11
N LEU A 41 6.26 -0.29 -0.08
CA LEU A 41 5.73 1.08 -0.11
C LEU A 41 4.88 1.32 1.12
N TRP A 42 4.91 2.54 1.65
CA TRP A 42 3.98 2.95 2.68
C TRP A 42 3.65 4.43 2.62
N GLY A 43 2.54 4.79 3.25
CA GLY A 43 2.12 6.17 3.37
C GLY A 43 0.97 6.35 4.34
N GLU A 44 0.80 7.59 4.76
CA GLU A 44 -0.23 8.02 5.70
C GLU A 44 -1.23 8.89 4.95
N CYS A 45 -2.42 8.37 4.69
CA CYS A 45 -3.48 9.13 4.02
C CYS A 45 -4.29 9.89 5.07
N GLN A 46 -4.42 11.21 4.93
CA GLN A 46 -5.31 11.96 5.81
C GLN A 46 -6.75 11.55 5.51
N GLY A 47 -7.36 10.82 6.44
CA GLY A 47 -8.74 10.38 6.36
C GLY A 47 -9.70 11.33 7.08
N SER A 48 -10.94 10.88 7.24
CA SER A 48 -11.98 11.56 8.03
C SER A 48 -11.79 11.40 9.55
N GLY A 49 -10.81 10.62 10.00
CA GLY A 49 -10.50 10.40 11.41
C GLY A 49 -9.43 11.34 11.94
N LYS A 50 -9.22 11.28 13.27
CA LYS A 50 -8.18 12.05 13.98
C LYS A 50 -6.75 11.63 13.60
N HIS A 51 -6.56 10.36 13.27
CA HIS A 51 -5.26 9.80 12.88
C HIS A 51 -5.28 9.43 11.40
N PRO A 52 -4.21 9.70 10.65
CA PRO A 52 -4.12 9.32 9.25
C PRO A 52 -4.13 7.80 9.09
N TYR A 53 -4.69 7.30 7.98
CA TYR A 53 -4.71 5.88 7.68
C TYR A 53 -3.35 5.43 7.15
N GLN A 54 -2.71 4.56 7.92
CA GLN A 54 -1.46 3.91 7.58
C GLN A 54 -1.70 2.84 6.54
N THR A 55 -1.13 3.03 5.36
CA THR A 55 -1.23 2.13 4.21
C THR A 55 0.16 1.62 3.87
N ARG A 56 0.27 0.32 3.60
CA ARG A 56 1.51 -0.36 3.23
C ARG A 56 1.24 -1.43 2.17
N ILE A 57 2.22 -1.61 1.29
CA ILE A 57 2.12 -2.45 0.10
C ILE A 57 3.46 -3.16 -0.08
N ASP A 58 3.42 -4.45 -0.33
CA ASP A 58 4.53 -5.18 -0.91
C ASP A 58 4.23 -5.31 -2.39
N THR A 59 5.13 -4.83 -3.25
CA THR A 59 4.94 -4.83 -4.70
C THR A 59 5.54 -6.05 -5.39
N THR A 60 6.23 -6.93 -4.65
CA THR A 60 6.78 -8.22 -5.12
C THR A 60 5.65 -9.22 -5.35
N GLU A 61 4.84 -9.41 -4.31
CA GLU A 61 3.55 -10.05 -4.34
C GLU A 61 2.58 -8.97 -3.89
N PRO A 62 1.70 -8.41 -4.75
CA PRO A 62 0.88 -7.23 -4.45
C PRO A 62 -0.04 -7.46 -3.25
N VAL A 63 0.50 -7.30 -2.05
CA VAL A 63 -0.13 -7.54 -0.76
C VAL A 63 -0.28 -6.20 -0.10
N PHE A 64 -1.52 -5.87 0.23
CA PHE A 64 -1.87 -4.59 0.79
C PHE A 64 -2.11 -4.72 2.30
N LYS A 65 -1.97 -3.63 3.04
CA LYS A 65 -2.53 -3.52 4.38
C LYS A 65 -2.81 -2.06 4.64
N CYS A 66 -4.00 -1.78 5.16
CA CYS A 66 -4.40 -0.43 5.51
C CYS A 66 -5.08 -0.46 6.89
N SER A 67 -4.89 0.58 7.69
CA SER A 67 -5.58 0.74 8.98
C SER A 67 -7.02 1.26 8.85
N CYS A 68 -7.50 1.54 7.64
CA CYS A 68 -8.88 2.01 7.43
C CYS A 68 -9.91 0.89 7.72
N PRO A 69 -11.15 1.23 8.16
CA PRO A 69 -12.18 0.25 8.50
C PRO A 69 -12.86 -0.42 7.29
N SER A 70 -12.31 -0.25 6.08
CA SER A 70 -12.90 -0.82 4.86
C SER A 70 -12.78 -2.34 4.87
N ARG A 71 -13.87 -3.02 4.48
CA ARG A 71 -13.89 -4.47 4.26
C ARG A 71 -13.52 -4.87 2.82
N LYS A 72 -13.25 -3.89 1.95
CA LYS A 72 -12.84 -4.09 0.57
C LYS A 72 -11.33 -4.10 0.48
N PHE A 73 -10.77 -5.09 -0.19
CA PHE A 73 -9.34 -5.29 -0.27
C PHE A 73 -8.90 -5.68 -1.69
N PRO A 74 -7.98 -4.95 -2.32
CA PRO A 74 -7.36 -3.70 -1.87
C PRO A 74 -8.38 -2.56 -1.66
N CYS A 75 -8.20 -1.79 -0.58
CA CYS A 75 -9.06 -0.64 -0.32
C CYS A 75 -8.64 0.56 -1.19
N LYS A 76 -9.47 1.62 -1.23
CA LYS A 76 -9.15 2.85 -1.98
C LYS A 76 -7.79 3.46 -1.61
N HIS A 77 -7.36 3.36 -0.35
CA HIS A 77 -6.06 3.90 0.07
C HIS A 77 -4.90 3.07 -0.48
N GLY A 78 -5.02 1.73 -0.45
CA GLY A 78 -4.03 0.82 -1.05
C GLY A 78 -3.88 1.07 -2.55
N LEU A 79 -5.00 1.16 -3.27
CA LEU A 79 -4.99 1.48 -4.70
C LEU A 79 -4.40 2.87 -4.95
N GLY A 80 -4.80 3.88 -4.18
CA GLY A 80 -4.31 5.26 -4.32
C GLY A 80 -2.80 5.38 -4.12
N LEU A 81 -2.25 4.73 -3.09
CA LEU A 81 -0.81 4.75 -2.83
C LEU A 81 -0.04 4.09 -3.99
N PHE A 82 -0.55 2.95 -4.47
CA PHE A 82 0.10 2.23 -5.55
C PHE A 82 0.06 3.00 -6.87
N LEU A 83 -1.08 3.61 -7.18
CA LEU A 83 -1.23 4.47 -8.36
C LEU A 83 -0.33 5.71 -8.30
N LEU A 84 -0.19 6.31 -7.11
CA LEU A 84 0.75 7.42 -6.90
C LEU A 84 2.19 6.96 -7.17
N TYR A 85 2.59 5.78 -6.68
CA TYR A 85 3.92 5.22 -6.94
C TYR A 85 4.17 4.94 -8.42
N ALA A 86 3.24 4.29 -9.10
CA ALA A 86 3.35 4.02 -10.54
C ALA A 86 3.44 5.30 -11.39
N SER A 87 2.73 6.36 -10.99
CA SER A 87 2.70 7.61 -11.76
C SER A 87 3.86 8.54 -11.42
N LYS A 88 4.29 8.55 -10.16
CA LYS A 88 5.27 9.49 -9.61
C LYS A 88 6.17 8.80 -8.58
N PRO A 89 7.02 7.85 -9.00
CA PRO A 89 7.88 7.12 -8.07
C PRO A 89 8.89 8.04 -7.36
N ALA A 90 9.26 9.16 -7.98
CA ALA A 90 10.15 10.17 -7.41
C ALA A 90 9.60 10.88 -6.16
N GLU A 91 8.28 10.81 -5.91
CA GLU A 91 7.68 11.38 -4.70
C GLU A 91 7.92 10.52 -3.45
N PHE A 92 8.39 9.28 -3.63
CA PHE A 92 8.63 8.33 -2.55
C PHE A 92 10.10 8.37 -2.15
N SER A 93 10.37 8.93 -0.96
CA SER A 93 11.69 8.89 -0.36
C SER A 93 12.06 7.48 0.05
N GLU A 94 13.30 7.06 -0.22
CA GLU A 94 13.83 5.81 0.28
C GLU A 94 14.27 5.99 1.74
N THR A 95 13.56 5.34 2.66
CA THR A 95 13.80 5.48 4.11
C THR A 95 13.70 4.15 4.83
N VAL A 96 14.10 4.12 6.10
CA VAL A 96 13.94 2.94 6.95
C VAL A 96 12.45 2.76 7.25
N PRO A 97 11.90 1.52 7.14
CA PRO A 97 10.52 1.25 7.50
C PRO A 97 10.22 1.67 8.95
N PRO A 98 9.15 2.45 9.20
CA PRO A 98 8.73 2.74 10.56
C PRO A 98 8.22 1.46 11.25
N SER A 99 8.14 1.47 12.59
CA SER A 99 7.78 0.30 13.40
C SER A 99 6.56 -0.45 12.88
N TRP A 100 5.46 0.25 12.58
CA TRP A 100 4.22 -0.36 12.09
C TRP A 100 4.33 -1.04 10.70
N VAL A 101 5.34 -0.68 9.90
CA VAL A 101 5.69 -1.37 8.65
C VAL A 101 6.61 -2.55 8.96
N ALA A 102 7.63 -2.36 9.80
CA ALA A 102 8.55 -3.42 10.23
C ALA A 102 7.79 -4.59 10.87
N GLU A 103 6.91 -4.31 11.85
CA GLU A 103 6.07 -5.33 12.52
C GLU A 103 5.20 -6.11 11.52
N TRP A 104 4.74 -5.43 10.46
CA TRP A 104 3.96 -6.09 9.41
C TRP A 104 4.81 -7.03 8.55
N LEU A 105 6.04 -6.64 8.24
CA LEU A 105 7.00 -7.47 7.50
C LEU A 105 7.45 -8.67 8.34
N GLU A 106 7.79 -8.46 9.61
CA GLU A 106 8.13 -9.52 10.57
C GLU A 106 6.99 -10.53 10.71
N GLY A 107 5.76 -10.04 10.86
CA GLY A 107 4.57 -10.89 10.90
C GLY A 107 4.31 -11.67 9.62
N ARG A 108 4.89 -11.28 8.47
CA ARG A 108 4.83 -12.06 7.22
C ARG A 108 5.93 -13.11 7.18
N GLN A 109 7.16 -12.75 7.55
CA GLN A 109 8.28 -13.68 7.68
C GLN A 109 7.91 -14.86 8.59
N ASN A 110 7.40 -14.57 9.80
CA ASN A 110 7.01 -15.62 10.75
C ASN A 110 5.90 -16.55 10.21
N ARG A 111 4.99 -16.03 9.39
CA ARG A 111 3.93 -16.83 8.76
C ARG A 111 4.48 -17.71 7.63
N ALA A 112 5.44 -17.21 6.87
CA ALA A 112 6.11 -18.00 5.84
C ALA A 112 6.91 -19.16 6.46
N GLU A 113 7.66 -18.90 7.53
CA GLU A 113 8.43 -19.90 8.28
C GLU A 113 7.52 -21.00 8.86
N LYS A 114 6.44 -20.61 9.56
CA LYS A 114 5.46 -21.57 10.11
C LYS A 114 4.75 -22.40 9.05
N LYS A 115 4.60 -21.87 7.83
CA LYS A 115 4.01 -22.63 6.72
C LYS A 115 5.01 -23.62 6.13
N ALA A 116 6.29 -23.26 6.07
CA ALA A 116 7.36 -24.15 5.62
C ALA A 116 7.64 -25.30 6.61
N GLU A 117 7.51 -25.05 7.92
CA GLU A 117 7.70 -26.10 8.96
C GLU A 117 6.55 -27.12 8.99
N LYS A 118 5.36 -26.74 8.49
CA LYS A 118 4.17 -27.60 8.44
C LYS A 118 3.95 -28.30 7.09
N ALA A 119 4.79 -28.04 6.10
CA ALA A 119 4.74 -28.65 4.77
C ALA A 119 5.68 -29.86 4.72
#